data_AF-A0A8T5LU23-F1
#
_entry.id   AF-A0A8T5LU23-F1
#
_cell.length_a   1.000
_cell.length_b   1.000
_cell.length_c   1.000
_cell.angle_alpha   90.00
_cell.angle_beta   90.00
_cell.angle_gamma   90.00
#
_symmetry.space_group_name_H-M   'P 1'
#
loop_
_entity.id
_entity.type
_entity.pdbx_description
1 polymer ?
#
loop_
_entity_poly.entity_id
_entity_poly.type
_entity_poly.pdbx_seq_one_letter_code
_entity_poly.pdbx_strand_id
1 'polypeptide(L)'
;MNKVLKKYQDRLNDVNRRNRSIRLSRIIKKKVFDLSDLKKIDENIPLKVINAIIHNNRKVNLLNTNVENKDEETVLRSILYLKRDIDFILNEKGYFECYLGYPFIQGNFQDGSFFRCPIMLYPVKIENNRQTKKLELCPLEDSQPIINKTFFLAFNKYNQGTRSVNLEELEEFQNLDRNEIFPKIIDFFKTLNVNIINDNFSDDKIDSLKPLKQNEMPDDLIGIIELLSLAVIGQFNQLNSSLNKDYENILANGG
;
A
#
# COMPACT_ATOMS: atom_id res chain seq x y z
N MET A 1 28.55 -21.34 -3.36
CA MET A 1 28.43 -20.00 -2.72
C MET A 1 27.98 -18.90 -3.69
N ASN A 2 28.66 -18.69 -4.84
CA ASN A 2 28.34 -17.58 -5.77
C ASN A 2 26.94 -17.55 -6.41
N LYS A 3 26.31 -18.70 -6.71
CA LYS A 3 24.93 -18.72 -7.28
C LYS A 3 23.85 -18.32 -6.27
N VAL A 4 24.07 -18.67 -5.01
CA VAL A 4 23.19 -18.34 -3.89
C VAL A 4 23.30 -16.84 -3.64
N LEU A 5 24.52 -16.32 -3.43
CA LEU A 5 24.82 -14.89 -3.30
C LEU A 5 24.28 -14.06 -4.48
N LYS A 6 24.43 -14.52 -5.73
CA LYS A 6 23.89 -13.82 -6.91
C LYS A 6 22.36 -13.79 -6.92
N LYS A 7 21.69 -14.90 -6.55
CA LYS A 7 20.21 -14.94 -6.40
C LYS A 7 19.70 -14.05 -5.26
N TYR A 8 20.51 -13.85 -4.21
CA TYR A 8 20.21 -12.92 -3.11
C TYR A 8 20.48 -11.46 -3.50
N GLN A 9 21.58 -11.18 -4.23
CA GLN A 9 21.85 -9.90 -4.86
C GLN A 9 20.74 -9.52 -5.86
N ASP A 10 20.22 -10.48 -6.62
CA ASP A 10 19.09 -10.29 -7.54
C ASP A 10 17.79 -9.98 -6.78
N ARG A 11 17.57 -10.55 -5.58
CA ARG A 11 16.44 -10.22 -4.68
C ARG A 11 16.60 -8.86 -3.99
N LEU A 12 17.83 -8.44 -3.68
CA LEU A 12 18.16 -7.09 -3.20
C LEU A 12 18.02 -6.05 -4.31
N ASN A 13 18.36 -6.44 -5.55
CA ASN A 13 18.08 -5.68 -6.76
C ASN A 13 16.58 -5.62 -7.10
N ASP A 14 15.75 -6.46 -6.47
CA ASP A 14 14.30 -6.56 -6.67
C ASP A 14 13.50 -5.45 -5.97
N VAL A 15 14.17 -4.47 -5.35
CA VAL A 15 13.64 -3.11 -5.23
C VAL A 15 13.57 -2.51 -6.63
N ASN A 16 12.62 -3.02 -7.40
CA ASN A 16 12.31 -2.63 -8.74
C ASN A 16 11.27 -1.52 -8.67
N ARG A 17 11.52 -0.39 -9.34
CA ARG A 17 10.59 0.75 -9.41
C ARG A 17 9.20 0.38 -9.96
N ARG A 18 9.06 -0.78 -10.61
CA ARG A 18 7.78 -1.33 -11.08
C ARG A 18 7.00 -2.09 -10.00
N ASN A 19 7.58 -2.28 -8.80
CA ASN A 19 6.86 -2.88 -7.69
C ASN A 19 5.69 -1.97 -7.31
N ARG A 20 4.49 -2.53 -7.27
CA ARG A 20 3.24 -1.82 -6.96
C ARG A 20 3.19 -1.23 -5.55
N SER A 21 4.03 -1.74 -4.64
CA SER A 21 4.27 -1.14 -3.33
C SER A 21 5.13 0.13 -3.40
N ILE A 22 5.69 0.49 -4.56
CA ILE A 22 6.47 1.72 -4.77
C ILE A 22 5.76 2.63 -5.77
N ARG A 23 5.26 2.05 -6.88
CA ARG A 23 4.64 2.82 -7.97
C ARG A 23 3.35 2.17 -8.46
N LEU A 24 2.23 2.79 -8.14
CA LEU A 24 0.91 2.48 -8.66
C LEU A 24 0.39 3.65 -9.51
N SER A 25 0.83 3.70 -10.77
CA SER A 25 0.42 4.75 -11.72
C SER A 25 -0.97 4.55 -12.32
N ARG A 26 -1.56 3.36 -12.19
CA ARG A 26 -2.91 3.03 -12.68
C ARG A 26 -3.46 1.80 -11.94
N ILE A 27 -4.78 1.62 -12.00
CA ILE A 27 -5.43 0.40 -11.54
C ILE A 27 -5.02 -0.80 -12.42
N ILE A 28 -4.48 -1.82 -11.77
CA ILE A 28 -4.11 -3.09 -12.41
C ILE A 28 -5.27 -4.06 -12.22
N LYS A 29 -6.00 -4.33 -13.30
CA LYS A 29 -7.18 -5.20 -13.29
C LYS A 29 -6.86 -6.53 -12.58
N LYS A 30 -7.78 -6.97 -11.71
CA LYS A 30 -7.68 -8.18 -10.87
C LYS A 30 -6.63 -8.16 -9.75
N LYS A 31 -5.70 -7.21 -9.71
CA LYS A 31 -4.66 -7.13 -8.67
C LYS A 31 -4.93 -6.08 -7.61
N VAL A 32 -5.63 -5.02 -8.01
CA VAL A 32 -6.04 -3.92 -7.14
C VAL A 32 -7.43 -3.44 -7.52
N PHE A 33 -8.12 -2.83 -6.56
CA PHE A 33 -9.43 -2.22 -6.67
C PHE A 33 -9.38 -0.81 -6.08
N ASP A 34 -9.78 0.20 -6.86
CA ASP A 34 -9.87 1.59 -6.39
C ASP A 34 -11.05 1.73 -5.45
N LEU A 35 -10.83 2.15 -4.20
CA LEU A 35 -11.91 2.28 -3.24
C LEU A 35 -12.95 3.33 -3.68
N SER A 36 -12.52 4.35 -4.43
CA SER A 36 -13.43 5.39 -4.95
C SER A 36 -14.47 4.85 -5.94
N ASP A 37 -14.26 3.68 -6.55
CA ASP A 37 -15.25 3.06 -7.45
C ASP A 37 -16.55 2.70 -6.71
N LEU A 38 -16.51 2.55 -5.38
CA LEU A 38 -17.71 2.34 -4.55
C LEU A 38 -18.65 3.54 -4.51
N LYS A 39 -18.19 4.75 -4.91
CA LYS A 39 -19.05 5.93 -5.04
C LYS A 39 -20.13 5.76 -6.12
N LYS A 40 -19.93 4.83 -7.06
CA LYS A 40 -20.94 4.47 -8.07
C LYS A 40 -22.15 3.77 -7.45
N ILE A 41 -22.03 3.31 -6.21
CA ILE A 41 -23.09 2.61 -5.46
C ILE A 41 -23.68 3.55 -4.41
N ASP A 42 -22.82 4.10 -3.53
CA ASP A 42 -23.16 5.14 -2.56
C ASP A 42 -21.89 5.95 -2.29
N GLU A 43 -21.98 7.27 -2.45
CA GLU A 43 -20.89 8.23 -2.31
C GLU A 43 -20.15 8.11 -0.96
N ASN A 44 -20.85 7.64 0.08
CA ASN A 44 -20.33 7.53 1.43
C ASN A 44 -19.59 6.21 1.72
N ILE A 45 -19.73 5.18 0.87
CA ILE A 45 -19.12 3.86 1.13
C ILE A 45 -17.60 3.94 1.30
N PRO A 46 -16.81 4.66 0.48
CA PRO A 46 -15.37 4.76 0.69
C PRO A 46 -15.01 5.27 2.09
N LEU A 47 -15.67 6.31 2.59
CA LEU A 47 -15.43 6.84 3.93
C LEU A 47 -15.90 5.89 5.03
N LYS A 48 -17.03 5.20 4.83
CA LYS A 48 -17.47 4.12 5.75
C LYS A 48 -16.40 3.03 5.84
N VAL A 49 -15.72 2.71 4.74
CA VAL A 49 -14.62 1.72 4.73
C VAL A 49 -13.39 2.23 5.48
N ILE A 50 -12.95 3.47 5.24
CA ILE A 50 -11.85 4.10 6.00
C ILE A 50 -12.17 4.06 7.51
N ASN A 51 -13.34 4.57 7.90
CA ASN A 51 -13.75 4.61 9.29
C ASN A 51 -13.81 3.22 9.93
N ALA A 52 -14.38 2.22 9.24
CA ALA A 52 -14.49 0.88 9.79
C ALA A 52 -13.13 0.18 9.91
N ILE A 53 -12.31 0.19 8.86
CA ILE A 53 -11.06 -0.58 8.81
C ILE A 53 -9.93 0.12 9.57
N ILE A 54 -9.73 1.41 9.33
CA ILE A 54 -8.56 2.15 9.82
C ILE A 54 -8.75 2.56 11.26
N HIS A 55 -9.87 3.24 11.57
CA HIS A 55 -10.10 3.81 12.89
C HIS A 55 -10.71 2.83 13.88
N ASN A 56 -11.55 1.90 13.41
CA ASN A 56 -12.33 1.03 14.29
C ASN A 56 -11.91 -0.45 14.27
N ASN A 57 -11.08 -0.88 13.31
CA ASN A 57 -10.73 -2.29 13.11
C ASN A 57 -11.97 -3.20 13.08
N ARG A 58 -12.99 -2.82 12.28
CA ARG A 58 -14.27 -3.52 12.14
C ARG A 58 -14.56 -3.85 10.69
N LYS A 59 -15.27 -4.95 10.48
CA LYS A 59 -15.78 -5.31 9.15
C LYS A 59 -16.82 -4.31 8.64
N VAL A 60 -16.91 -4.18 7.31
CA VAL A 60 -17.78 -3.23 6.63
C VAL A 60 -18.36 -3.84 5.36
N ASN A 61 -19.62 -3.51 5.06
CA ASN A 61 -20.26 -3.92 3.82
C ASN A 61 -19.74 -3.06 2.66
N LEU A 62 -19.27 -3.70 1.59
CA LEU A 62 -18.88 -3.01 0.36
C LEU A 62 -20.09 -2.82 -0.57
N LEU A 63 -20.87 -3.87 -0.79
CA LEU A 63 -22.06 -3.88 -1.64
C LEU A 63 -22.85 -5.19 -1.49
N ASN A 64 -24.07 -5.22 -2.02
CA ASN A 64 -24.85 -6.45 -2.14
C ASN A 64 -24.29 -7.34 -3.27
N THR A 65 -24.44 -8.65 -3.14
CA THR A 65 -24.07 -9.60 -4.21
C THR A 65 -25.18 -9.79 -5.23
N ASN A 66 -26.41 -9.47 -4.86
CA ASN A 66 -27.55 -9.40 -5.76
C ASN A 66 -27.66 -7.96 -6.27
N VAL A 67 -27.06 -7.71 -7.43
CA VAL A 67 -26.98 -6.39 -8.07
C VAL A 67 -27.94 -6.34 -9.24
N GLU A 68 -28.58 -5.19 -9.43
CA GLU A 68 -29.60 -5.00 -10.48
C GLU A 68 -29.16 -3.97 -11.54
N ASN A 69 -28.26 -3.05 -11.17
CA ASN A 69 -27.74 -2.04 -12.09
C ASN A 69 -26.34 -2.39 -12.62
N LYS A 70 -25.97 -1.81 -13.77
CA LYS A 70 -24.72 -2.10 -14.48
C LYS A 70 -23.46 -1.62 -13.73
N ASP A 71 -23.57 -0.55 -12.94
CA ASP A 71 -22.43 0.00 -12.21
C ASP A 71 -22.06 -0.89 -11.02
N GLU A 72 -23.03 -1.30 -10.22
CA GLU A 72 -22.89 -2.30 -9.17
C GLU A 72 -22.35 -3.62 -9.72
N GLU A 73 -22.85 -4.08 -10.88
CA GLU A 73 -22.34 -5.29 -11.53
C GLU A 73 -20.86 -5.17 -11.90
N THR A 74 -20.46 -4.00 -12.43
CA THR A 74 -19.07 -3.72 -12.81
C THR A 74 -18.15 -3.68 -11.58
N VAL A 75 -18.60 -3.04 -10.51
CA VAL A 75 -17.88 -2.97 -9.22
C VAL A 75 -17.77 -4.36 -8.59
N LEU A 76 -18.88 -5.09 -8.49
CA LEU A 76 -18.94 -6.46 -7.95
C LEU A 76 -17.98 -7.38 -8.69
N ARG A 77 -18.03 -7.39 -10.04
CA ARG A 77 -17.12 -8.19 -10.87
C ARG A 77 -15.66 -7.85 -10.59
N SER A 78 -15.33 -6.58 -10.45
CA SER A 78 -13.96 -6.13 -10.19
C SER A 78 -13.43 -6.62 -8.84
N ILE A 79 -14.23 -6.51 -7.78
CA ILE A 79 -13.87 -6.99 -6.44
C ILE A 79 -13.79 -8.53 -6.42
N LEU A 80 -14.73 -9.23 -7.07
CA LEU A 80 -14.69 -10.69 -7.16
C LEU A 80 -13.49 -11.22 -7.95
N TYR A 81 -13.04 -10.51 -9.00
CA TYR A 81 -11.80 -10.86 -9.68
C TYR A 81 -10.58 -10.70 -8.77
N LEU A 82 -10.52 -9.61 -8.01
CA LEU A 82 -9.47 -9.39 -7.02
C LEU A 82 -9.47 -10.49 -5.96
N LYS A 83 -10.64 -10.79 -5.38
CA LYS A 83 -10.80 -11.86 -4.39
C LYS A 83 -10.30 -13.21 -4.92
N ARG A 84 -10.69 -13.61 -6.14
CA ARG A 84 -10.25 -14.87 -6.75
C ARG A 84 -8.73 -14.95 -6.89
N ASP A 85 -8.08 -13.84 -7.25
CA ASP A 85 -6.63 -13.77 -7.39
C ASP A 85 -5.91 -13.87 -6.02
N ILE A 86 -6.47 -13.23 -4.99
CA ILE A 86 -5.99 -13.35 -3.60
C ILE A 86 -6.13 -14.79 -3.10
N ASP A 87 -7.29 -15.41 -3.28
CA ASP A 87 -7.56 -16.78 -2.84
C ASP A 87 -6.63 -17.78 -3.56
N PHE A 88 -6.38 -17.57 -4.85
CA PHE A 88 -5.43 -18.36 -5.63
C PHE A 88 -4.01 -18.28 -5.05
N ILE A 89 -3.53 -17.07 -4.76
CA ILE A 89 -2.19 -16.86 -4.17
C ILE A 89 -2.09 -17.47 -2.78
N LEU A 90 -3.14 -17.35 -1.94
CA LEU A 90 -3.18 -17.99 -0.63
C LEU A 90 -3.04 -19.51 -0.75
N ASN A 91 -3.80 -20.13 -1.68
CA ASN A 91 -3.76 -21.58 -1.89
C ASN A 91 -2.41 -22.06 -2.45
N GLU A 92 -1.78 -21.29 -3.35
CA GLU A 92 -0.48 -21.67 -3.94
C GLU A 92 0.71 -21.46 -3.00
N LYS A 93 0.72 -20.33 -2.28
CA LYS A 93 1.91 -19.88 -1.52
C LYS A 93 1.77 -20.05 -0.01
N GLY A 94 0.58 -20.37 0.47
CA GLY A 94 0.29 -20.58 1.90
C GLY A 94 0.30 -19.30 2.74
N TYR A 95 0.41 -18.12 2.14
CA TYR A 95 0.38 -16.85 2.85
C TYR A 95 -0.69 -15.91 2.29
N PHE A 96 -1.31 -15.15 3.18
CA PHE A 96 -2.37 -14.19 2.84
C PHE A 96 -1.76 -12.82 2.54
N GLU A 97 -2.08 -12.26 1.37
CA GLU A 97 -1.54 -10.97 0.93
C GLU A 97 -2.65 -10.10 0.32
N CYS A 98 -3.37 -9.38 1.17
CA CYS A 98 -4.34 -8.38 0.77
C CYS A 98 -4.44 -7.28 1.82
N TYR A 99 -4.39 -6.04 1.37
CA TYR A 99 -4.38 -4.86 2.22
C TYR A 99 -5.32 -3.80 1.65
N LEU A 100 -5.91 -3.00 2.54
CA LEU A 100 -6.34 -1.65 2.20
C LEU A 100 -5.10 -0.75 2.34
N GLY A 101 -4.61 -0.22 1.22
CA GLY A 101 -3.53 0.77 1.21
C GLY A 101 -4.09 2.18 1.34
N TYR A 102 -3.66 2.92 2.36
CA TYR A 102 -4.09 4.30 2.64
C TYR A 102 -3.20 4.95 3.73
N PRO A 103 -3.03 6.27 3.76
CA PRO A 103 -3.20 7.18 2.63
C PRO A 103 -2.09 6.93 1.59
N PHE A 104 -2.19 7.56 0.43
CA PHE A 104 -1.14 7.49 -0.57
C PHE A 104 -0.21 8.67 -0.46
N ILE A 105 1.04 8.43 -0.85
CA ILE A 105 2.05 9.46 -1.09
C ILE A 105 2.51 9.42 -2.54
N GLN A 106 2.92 10.55 -3.09
CA GLN A 106 3.65 10.63 -4.35
C GLN A 106 4.82 11.61 -4.29
N GLY A 107 5.77 11.45 -5.20
CA GLY A 107 6.96 12.29 -5.31
C GLY A 107 8.01 11.67 -6.23
N ASN A 108 9.21 12.25 -6.22
CA ASN A 108 10.35 11.73 -6.97
C ASN A 108 11.49 11.35 -6.01
N PHE A 109 12.11 10.20 -6.25
CA PHE A 109 13.42 9.90 -5.65
C PHE A 109 14.49 10.85 -6.22
N GLN A 110 15.65 10.96 -5.57
CA GLN A 110 16.74 11.85 -6.01
C GLN A 110 17.26 11.54 -7.42
N ASP A 111 17.12 10.32 -7.89
CA ASP A 111 17.42 9.93 -9.27
C ASP A 111 16.34 10.35 -10.31
N GLY A 112 15.36 11.13 -9.88
CA GLY A 112 14.23 11.64 -10.67
C GLY A 112 13.07 10.66 -10.82
N SER A 113 13.20 9.42 -10.35
CA SER A 113 12.15 8.43 -10.58
C SER A 113 10.92 8.63 -9.70
N PHE A 114 9.76 8.64 -10.35
CA PHE A 114 8.45 8.85 -9.71
C PHE A 114 8.00 7.64 -8.89
N PHE A 115 7.46 7.90 -7.70
CA PHE A 115 6.72 6.93 -6.88
C PHE A 115 5.30 7.43 -6.60
N ARG A 116 4.38 6.47 -6.40
CA ARG A 116 3.03 6.72 -5.89
C ARG A 116 2.52 5.45 -5.23
N CYS A 117 2.46 5.44 -3.91
CA CYS A 117 2.19 4.21 -3.16
C CYS A 117 1.45 4.51 -1.84
N PRO A 118 0.77 3.52 -1.26
CA PRO A 118 0.24 3.68 0.08
C PRO A 118 1.37 3.74 1.09
N ILE A 119 1.20 4.54 2.14
CA ILE A 119 2.15 4.59 3.24
C ILE A 119 1.89 3.52 4.30
N MET A 120 0.61 3.32 4.62
CA MET A 120 0.15 2.24 5.50
C MET A 120 -0.63 1.20 4.71
N LEU A 121 -0.52 -0.04 5.19
CA LEU A 121 -1.20 -1.20 4.65
C LEU A 121 -1.98 -1.85 5.79
N TYR A 122 -3.30 -1.83 5.69
CA TYR A 122 -4.21 -2.42 6.67
C TYR A 122 -4.59 -3.82 6.19
N PRO A 123 -4.18 -4.90 6.87
CA PRO A 123 -4.45 -6.26 6.42
C PRO A 123 -5.96 -6.56 6.43
N VAL A 124 -6.51 -6.98 5.29
CA VAL A 124 -7.96 -7.19 5.11
C VAL A 124 -8.27 -8.39 4.22
N LYS A 125 -9.40 -9.04 4.49
CA LYS A 125 -10.02 -10.11 3.72
C LYS A 125 -11.30 -9.62 3.06
N ILE A 126 -11.56 -10.12 1.85
CA ILE A 126 -12.85 -9.92 1.16
C ILE A 126 -13.67 -11.18 1.35
N GLU A 127 -14.82 -11.07 1.99
CA GLU A 127 -15.69 -12.19 2.34
C GLU A 127 -17.08 -12.05 1.74
N ASN A 128 -17.68 -13.18 1.35
CA ASN A 128 -19.06 -13.22 0.90
C ASN A 128 -19.94 -13.77 2.02
N ASN A 129 -20.75 -12.89 2.61
CA ASN A 129 -21.74 -13.27 3.60
C ASN A 129 -22.98 -13.81 2.89
N ARG A 130 -23.08 -15.15 2.83
CA ARG A 130 -24.17 -15.86 2.14
C ARG A 130 -25.54 -15.61 2.76
N GLN A 131 -25.61 -15.38 4.07
CA GLN A 131 -26.89 -15.15 4.77
C GLN A 131 -27.45 -13.78 4.42
N THR A 132 -26.61 -12.74 4.45
CA THR A 132 -27.02 -11.36 4.15
C THR A 132 -26.95 -11.01 2.67
N LYS A 133 -26.34 -11.88 1.84
CA LYS A 133 -26.02 -11.63 0.42
C LYS A 133 -25.20 -10.36 0.24
N LYS A 134 -24.21 -10.16 1.11
CA LYS A 134 -23.32 -8.99 1.09
C LYS A 134 -21.87 -9.41 0.88
N LEU A 135 -21.15 -8.58 0.15
CA LEU A 135 -19.70 -8.63 0.09
C LEU A 135 -19.14 -7.70 1.16
N GLU A 136 -18.34 -8.26 2.06
CA GLU A 136 -17.79 -7.57 3.23
C GLU A 136 -16.26 -7.45 3.08
N LEU A 137 -15.71 -6.33 3.55
CA LEU A 137 -14.28 -6.18 3.82
C LEU A 137 -14.05 -6.36 5.32
N CYS A 138 -13.25 -7.33 5.69
CA CYS A 138 -12.99 -7.73 7.07
C CYS A 138 -11.53 -7.48 7.39
N PRO A 139 -11.18 -6.80 8.50
CA PRO A 139 -9.81 -6.80 8.99
C PRO A 139 -9.31 -8.23 9.22
N LEU A 140 -8.02 -8.47 9.02
CA LEU A 140 -7.42 -9.74 9.39
C LEU A 140 -7.29 -9.82 10.92
N GLU A 141 -7.78 -10.92 11.51
CA GLU A 141 -7.70 -11.17 12.95
C GLU A 141 -6.25 -11.09 13.45
N ASP A 142 -6.07 -10.53 14.65
CA ASP A 142 -4.78 -10.34 15.33
C ASP A 142 -3.69 -9.66 14.50
N SER A 143 -4.08 -8.87 13.49
CA SER A 143 -3.16 -8.11 12.66
C SER A 143 -3.17 -6.62 13.00
N GLN A 144 -2.01 -5.99 12.85
CA GLN A 144 -1.86 -4.54 12.96
C GLN A 144 -1.60 -3.92 11.59
N PRO A 145 -1.92 -2.62 11.42
CA PRO A 145 -1.47 -1.89 10.25
C PRO A 145 0.05 -1.98 10.13
N ILE A 146 0.54 -2.21 8.91
CA ILE A 146 1.98 -2.25 8.64
C ILE A 146 2.37 -1.04 7.80
N ILE A 147 3.54 -0.49 8.09
CA ILE A 147 4.19 0.48 7.21
C ILE A 147 4.63 -0.24 5.93
N ASN A 148 4.50 0.44 4.80
CA ASN A 148 5.03 -0.03 3.53
C ASN A 148 6.57 -0.01 3.51
N LYS A 149 7.20 -1.03 4.11
CA LYS A 149 8.67 -1.17 4.21
C LYS A 149 9.34 -1.18 2.83
N THR A 150 8.66 -1.70 1.81
CA THR A 150 9.17 -1.70 0.43
C THR A 150 9.41 -0.30 -0.11
N PHE A 151 8.58 0.69 0.27
CA PHE A 151 8.81 2.08 -0.09
C PHE A 151 10.09 2.61 0.57
N PHE A 152 10.28 2.38 1.87
CA PHE A 152 11.49 2.85 2.58
C PHE A 152 12.78 2.18 2.10
N LEU A 153 12.70 0.92 1.67
CA LEU A 153 13.81 0.25 0.98
C LEU A 153 14.17 0.93 -0.35
N ALA A 154 13.16 1.36 -1.11
CA ALA A 154 13.38 2.14 -2.33
C ALA A 154 13.92 3.53 -2.01
N PHE A 155 13.41 4.16 -0.96
CA PHE A 155 13.88 5.46 -0.48
C PHE A 155 15.38 5.40 -0.15
N ASN A 156 15.83 4.43 0.65
CA ASN A 156 17.25 4.27 0.97
C ASN A 156 18.11 4.02 -0.27
N LYS A 157 17.61 3.23 -1.22
CA LYS A 157 18.34 2.88 -2.45
C LYS A 157 18.52 4.07 -3.39
N TYR A 158 17.49 4.89 -3.55
CA TYR A 158 17.41 5.92 -4.59
C TYR A 158 17.63 7.35 -4.08
N ASN A 159 17.73 7.58 -2.77
CA ASN A 159 18.06 8.87 -2.16
C ASN A 159 19.44 8.84 -1.48
N GLN A 160 20.49 8.58 -2.25
CA GLN A 160 21.86 8.53 -1.75
C GLN A 160 22.31 9.93 -1.31
N GLY A 161 22.34 10.17 -0.01
CA GLY A 161 22.66 11.47 0.60
C GLY A 161 21.64 11.95 1.63
N THR A 162 20.45 11.33 1.68
CA THR A 162 19.55 11.46 2.84
C THR A 162 19.92 10.46 3.93
N ARG A 163 19.52 10.73 5.18
CA ARG A 163 19.62 9.76 6.28
C ARG A 163 18.95 8.44 5.85
N SER A 164 19.69 7.34 5.93
CA SER A 164 19.14 6.01 5.71
C SER A 164 18.12 5.68 6.79
N VAL A 165 16.97 5.15 6.40
CA VAL A 165 15.93 4.67 7.31
C VAL A 165 16.30 3.28 7.80
N ASN A 166 16.49 3.11 9.10
CA ASN A 166 16.59 1.79 9.71
C ASN A 166 15.18 1.17 9.74
N LEU A 167 15.02 -0.03 9.17
CA LEU A 167 13.73 -0.72 9.15
C LEU A 167 13.24 -1.17 10.54
N GLU A 168 14.12 -1.25 11.53
CA GLU A 168 13.75 -1.49 12.93
C GLU A 168 13.03 -0.29 13.54
N GLU A 169 13.43 0.94 13.19
CA GLU A 169 12.73 2.17 13.61
C GLU A 169 11.29 2.15 13.07
N LEU A 170 11.05 1.52 11.91
CA LEU A 170 9.72 1.33 11.34
C LEU A 170 8.87 0.30 12.09
N GLU A 171 9.48 -0.57 12.89
CA GLU A 171 8.75 -1.55 13.72
C GLU A 171 8.18 -0.91 14.98
N GLU A 172 8.73 0.21 15.44
CA GLU A 172 8.20 0.97 16.59
C GLU A 172 6.76 1.44 16.36
N PHE A 173 6.39 1.74 15.10
CA PHE A 173 5.03 2.14 14.76
C PHE A 173 4.00 1.02 14.93
N GLN A 174 4.41 -0.24 14.98
CA GLN A 174 3.48 -1.36 15.22
C GLN A 174 2.94 -1.38 16.66
N ASN A 175 3.65 -0.72 17.59
CA ASN A 175 3.28 -0.66 19.00
C ASN A 175 2.39 0.55 19.33
N LEU A 176 2.15 1.45 18.38
CA LEU A 176 1.35 2.64 18.57
C LEU A 176 -0.15 2.33 18.45
N ASP A 177 -0.97 3.17 19.07
CA ASP A 177 -2.40 3.17 18.79
C ASP A 177 -2.64 3.53 17.32
N ARG A 178 -3.61 2.86 16.68
CA ARG A 178 -3.88 2.99 15.23
C ARG A 178 -4.06 4.43 14.77
N ASN A 179 -4.68 5.26 15.59
CA ASN A 179 -4.94 6.66 15.28
C ASN A 179 -3.68 7.55 15.45
N GLU A 180 -2.65 7.08 16.14
CA GLU A 180 -1.38 7.79 16.34
C GLU A 180 -0.32 7.45 15.29
N ILE A 181 -0.45 6.30 14.62
CA ILE A 181 0.53 5.83 13.64
C ILE A 181 0.75 6.87 12.53
N PHE A 182 -0.33 7.36 11.93
CA PHE A 182 -0.22 8.27 10.79
C PHE A 182 0.44 9.62 11.15
N PRO A 183 0.01 10.35 12.20
CA PRO A 183 0.71 11.55 12.67
C PRO A 183 2.21 11.32 12.93
N LYS A 184 2.57 10.20 13.57
CA LYS A 184 3.98 9.89 13.87
C LYS A 184 4.80 9.63 12.62
N ILE A 185 4.22 9.04 11.58
CA ILE A 185 4.90 8.83 10.30
C ILE A 185 5.15 10.16 9.57
N ILE A 186 4.21 11.09 9.64
CA ILE A 186 4.40 12.44 9.10
C ILE A 186 5.58 13.13 9.80
N ASP A 187 5.68 13.01 11.12
CA ASP A 187 6.83 13.54 11.86
C ASP A 187 8.14 12.80 11.52
N PHE A 188 8.09 11.49 11.29
CA PHE A 188 9.25 10.69 10.90
C PHE A 188 9.89 11.19 9.59
N PHE A 189 9.09 11.49 8.56
CA PHE A 189 9.62 12.05 7.31
C PHE A 189 10.33 13.39 7.47
N LYS A 190 9.87 14.24 8.41
CA LYS A 190 10.57 15.50 8.70
C LYS A 190 12.00 15.23 9.19
N THR A 191 12.21 14.15 9.94
CA THR A 191 13.55 13.72 10.38
C THR A 191 14.45 13.23 9.24
N LEU A 192 13.88 12.97 8.06
CA LEU A 192 14.60 12.58 6.84
C LEU A 192 14.92 13.77 5.92
N ASN A 193 14.67 15.01 6.38
CA ASN A 193 14.74 16.23 5.56
C ASN A 193 13.84 16.18 4.31
N VAL A 194 12.72 15.46 4.40
CA VAL A 194 11.70 15.41 3.36
C VAL A 194 10.53 16.29 3.77
N ASN A 195 10.17 17.25 2.93
CA ASN A 195 8.99 18.08 3.18
C ASN A 195 7.73 17.33 2.77
N ILE A 196 6.71 17.29 3.64
CA ILE A 196 5.40 16.74 3.27
C ILE A 196 4.45 17.90 3.04
N ILE A 197 3.82 17.90 1.87
CA ILE A 197 2.72 18.80 1.55
C ILE A 197 1.40 18.02 1.50
N ASN A 198 0.36 18.62 2.09
CA ASN A 198 -0.95 18.00 2.26
C ASN A 198 -2.08 18.83 1.64
N ASP A 199 -1.76 19.80 0.77
CA ASP A 199 -2.73 20.69 0.12
C ASP A 199 -3.83 19.92 -0.64
N ASN A 200 -3.49 18.75 -1.18
CA ASN A 200 -4.40 17.88 -1.93
C ASN A 200 -5.03 16.76 -1.08
N PHE A 201 -4.72 16.71 0.22
CA PHE A 201 -5.19 15.69 1.14
C PHE A 201 -6.38 16.17 1.97
N SER A 202 -7.30 15.25 2.25
CA SER A 202 -8.41 15.42 3.17
C SER A 202 -8.88 14.04 3.65
N ASP A 203 -9.11 13.92 4.96
CA ASP A 203 -9.66 12.71 5.59
C ASP A 203 -11.16 12.50 5.28
N ASP A 204 -11.83 13.54 4.80
CA ASP A 204 -13.28 13.55 4.53
C ASP A 204 -13.62 13.16 3.08
N LYS A 205 -12.63 12.75 2.28
CA LYS A 205 -12.87 12.26 0.92
C LYS A 205 -11.92 11.15 0.54
N ILE A 206 -12.33 10.37 -0.46
CA ILE A 206 -11.45 9.45 -1.18
C ILE A 206 -11.50 9.79 -2.67
N ASP A 207 -10.37 10.20 -3.22
CA ASP A 207 -10.20 10.55 -4.62
C ASP A 207 -9.98 9.30 -5.48
N SER A 208 -10.28 9.39 -6.78
CA SER A 208 -10.02 8.31 -7.72
C SER A 208 -8.57 8.29 -8.16
N LEU A 209 -7.99 7.09 -8.23
CA LEU A 209 -6.65 6.86 -8.74
C LEU A 209 -6.67 6.99 -10.27
N LYS A 210 -6.52 8.22 -10.74
CA LYS A 210 -6.39 8.52 -12.17
C LYS A 210 -5.11 7.88 -12.73
N PRO A 211 -5.19 7.25 -13.92
CA PRO A 211 -4.02 6.74 -14.59
C PRO A 211 -3.09 7.90 -14.95
N LEU A 212 -1.80 7.77 -14.63
CA LEU A 212 -0.76 8.71 -15.06
C LEU A 212 0.10 8.07 -16.15
N LYS A 213 0.20 8.73 -17.29
CA LYS A 213 1.23 8.46 -18.31
C LYS A 213 2.57 9.03 -17.85
N GLN A 214 3.64 8.57 -18.49
CA GLN A 214 5.00 8.98 -18.12
C GLN A 214 5.22 10.50 -18.22
N ASN A 215 4.58 11.17 -19.19
CA ASN A 215 4.66 12.62 -19.40
C ASN A 215 3.69 13.43 -18.51
N GLU A 216 2.85 12.76 -17.72
CA GLU A 216 1.91 13.39 -16.78
C GLU A 216 2.40 13.23 -15.33
N MET A 217 3.51 12.52 -15.11
CA MET A 217 4.09 12.35 -13.79
C MET A 217 4.89 13.60 -13.43
N PRO A 218 4.70 14.14 -12.21
CA PRO A 218 5.54 15.21 -11.71
C PRO A 218 7.03 14.82 -11.77
N ASP A 219 7.86 15.78 -12.16
CA ASP A 219 9.32 15.69 -12.18
C ASP A 219 10.00 16.71 -11.25
N ASP A 220 9.21 17.57 -10.62
CA ASP A 220 9.61 18.66 -9.73
C ASP A 220 9.42 18.35 -8.24
N LEU A 221 9.06 17.12 -7.86
CA LEU A 221 8.83 16.71 -6.47
C LEU A 221 10.05 16.05 -5.80
N ILE A 222 11.27 16.35 -6.25
CA ILE A 222 12.48 15.85 -5.55
C ILE A 222 12.59 16.53 -4.18
N GLY A 223 12.65 15.73 -3.12
CA GLY A 223 12.70 16.23 -1.73
C GLY A 223 11.33 16.65 -1.16
N ILE A 224 10.26 16.48 -1.94
CA ILE A 224 8.89 16.79 -1.56
C ILE A 224 8.05 15.50 -1.66
N ILE A 225 7.24 15.26 -0.64
CA ILE A 225 6.20 14.22 -0.65
C ILE A 225 4.83 14.89 -0.64
N GLU A 226 4.03 14.59 -1.65
CA GLU A 226 2.62 14.95 -1.69
C GLU A 226 1.77 13.84 -1.05
N LEU A 227 0.96 14.23 -0.08
CA LEU A 227 -0.04 13.35 0.52
C LEU A 227 -1.34 13.39 -0.30
N LEU A 228 -1.93 12.21 -0.51
CA LEU A 228 -3.10 12.03 -1.38
C LEU A 228 -4.19 11.22 -0.69
N SER A 229 -5.44 11.66 -0.85
CA SER A 229 -6.65 10.96 -0.38
C SER A 229 -7.02 9.77 -1.26
N LEU A 230 -6.05 8.94 -1.67
CA LEU A 230 -6.31 7.72 -2.43
C LEU A 230 -6.35 6.53 -1.48
N ALA A 231 -7.26 5.59 -1.75
CA ALA A 231 -7.34 4.32 -1.05
C ALA A 231 -7.53 3.18 -2.06
N VAL A 232 -6.77 2.11 -1.90
CA VAL A 232 -6.78 0.98 -2.84
C VAL A 232 -6.76 -0.32 -2.07
N ILE A 233 -7.69 -1.22 -2.39
CA ILE A 233 -7.69 -2.59 -1.88
C ILE A 233 -6.89 -3.45 -2.84
N GLY A 234 -5.94 -4.21 -2.34
CA GLY A 234 -5.27 -5.21 -3.16
C GLY A 234 -4.00 -5.74 -2.55
N GLN A 235 -3.22 -6.37 -3.40
CA GLN A 235 -1.96 -6.97 -2.98
C GLN A 235 -0.89 -5.88 -2.99
N PHE A 236 0.04 -5.87 -2.03
CA PHE A 236 1.18 -4.94 -2.01
C PHE A 236 2.43 -5.69 -1.53
N ASN A 237 3.24 -6.20 -2.48
CA ASN A 237 4.41 -7.03 -2.18
C ASN A 237 5.34 -6.31 -1.19
N GLN A 238 5.42 -6.84 0.02
CA GLN A 238 6.37 -6.39 1.03
C GLN A 238 7.67 -7.20 0.87
N LEU A 239 8.80 -6.50 0.75
CA LEU A 239 10.12 -7.13 0.74
C LEU A 239 10.53 -7.49 2.18
N ASN A 240 11.03 -8.71 2.41
CA ASN A 240 11.39 -9.18 3.75
C ASN A 240 12.68 -8.50 4.25
N SER A 241 12.58 -7.79 5.37
CA SER A 241 13.66 -7.02 6.00
C SER A 241 14.76 -7.87 6.65
N SER A 242 14.44 -9.07 7.17
CA SER A 242 15.41 -9.95 7.84
C SER A 242 16.56 -10.37 6.92
N LEU A 243 16.30 -10.48 5.62
CA LEU A 243 17.31 -10.81 4.61
C LEU A 243 18.30 -9.66 4.35
N ASN A 244 17.93 -8.41 4.66
CA ASN A 244 18.76 -7.23 4.43
C ASN A 244 19.81 -7.05 5.54
N LYS A 245 19.47 -7.32 6.80
CA LYS A 245 20.40 -7.26 7.94
C LYS A 245 21.55 -8.25 7.81
N ASP A 246 21.23 -9.50 7.47
CA ASP A 246 22.26 -10.54 7.26
C ASP A 246 23.22 -10.14 6.14
N TYR A 247 22.75 -9.44 5.12
CA TYR A 247 23.57 -8.97 4.01
C TYR A 247 24.43 -7.75 4.36
N GLU A 248 23.86 -6.74 5.04
CA GLU A 248 24.64 -5.58 5.52
C GLU A 248 25.77 -6.02 6.45
N ASN A 249 25.50 -6.98 7.33
CA ASN A 249 26.51 -7.59 8.20
C ASN A 249 27.59 -8.36 7.43
N ILE A 250 27.23 -9.03 6.32
CA ILE A 250 28.20 -9.75 5.47
C ILE A 250 29.06 -8.78 4.64
N LEU A 251 28.50 -7.67 4.16
CA LEU A 251 29.27 -6.64 3.44
C LEU A 251 30.20 -5.84 4.36
N ALA A 252 29.75 -5.52 5.58
CA ALA A 252 30.55 -4.80 6.56
C ALA A 252 31.70 -5.63 7.12
N ASN A 253 31.55 -6.96 7.18
CA ASN A 253 32.58 -7.89 7.69
C ASN A 253 33.33 -8.65 6.57
N GLY A 254 33.12 -8.27 5.30
CA GLY A 254 33.67 -8.95 4.12
C GLY A 254 34.73 -8.14 3.35
N GLY A 255 35.29 -7.10 3.96
CA GLY A 255 36.43 -6.31 3.45
C GLY A 255 37.72 -6.61 4.21
#